data_AF-A0A2K8NYK0-F1
#
_entry.id   AF-A0A2K8NYK0-F1
#
_cell.length_a   1.000
_cell.length_b   1.000
_cell.length_c   1.000
_cell.angle_alpha   90.00
_cell.angle_beta   90.00
_cell.angle_gamma   90.00
#
_symmetry.space_group_name_H-M   'P 1'
#
loop_
_entity.id
_entity.type
_entity.pdbx_description
1 polymer ?
#
loop_
_entity_poly.entity_id
_entity_poly.type
_entity_poly.pdbx_seq_one_letter_code
_entity_poly.pdbx_strand_id
1 'polypeptide(L)'
;MNIGQLPWWGLLIIIVVGIAIIMIIPFFKKNTKKNTPSLEQKDIPKNLKPSSNNLLWGIYNGFGKKQSIRSTVTVYVEEREDSCSLCRPFENKVISLEEFGQNVTTMSEAISMGYHHVGCQHVDIDYFHGTTIIPENKWTKENKQLRYNLRLKQYKIEEQIRDLKYKLDNENNSNDKQDKILEQLQKLEKELSKFCDDNNLFRNKERENPYISDVKKFN
;
A
#
# COMPACT_ATOMS: atom_id res chain seq x y z
N MET A 1 39.64 -29.30 -36.40
CA MET A 1 39.11 -29.28 -37.78
C MET A 1 39.16 -27.84 -38.28
N ASN A 2 39.84 -27.61 -39.41
CA ASN A 2 39.99 -26.28 -39.99
C ASN A 2 38.64 -25.79 -40.53
N ILE A 3 38.17 -24.65 -40.02
CA ILE A 3 36.83 -24.08 -40.30
C ILE A 3 36.75 -23.43 -41.70
N GLY A 4 37.90 -23.28 -42.40
CA GLY A 4 37.99 -22.55 -43.68
C GLY A 4 37.58 -23.30 -44.95
N GLN A 5 37.09 -24.55 -44.87
CA GLN A 5 36.73 -25.36 -46.05
C GLN A 5 35.26 -25.80 -46.10
N LEU A 6 34.43 -25.32 -45.16
CA LEU A 6 33.01 -25.64 -45.15
C LEU A 6 32.28 -24.76 -46.17
N PRO A 7 31.57 -25.35 -47.14
CA PRO A 7 30.75 -24.57 -48.07
C PRO A 7 29.63 -23.88 -47.29
N TRP A 8 29.22 -22.67 -47.73
CA TRP A 8 28.37 -21.74 -46.97
C TRP A 8 27.06 -22.34 -46.41
N TRP A 9 26.49 -23.33 -47.10
CA TRP A 9 25.31 -24.09 -46.64
C TRP A 9 25.59 -24.96 -45.40
N GLY A 10 26.80 -25.47 -45.21
CA GLY A 10 27.19 -26.19 -44.00
C GLY A 10 27.20 -25.31 -42.75
N LEU A 11 27.55 -24.02 -42.91
CA LEU A 11 27.48 -23.01 -41.84
C LEU A 11 26.02 -22.73 -41.43
N LEU A 12 25.12 -22.64 -42.41
CA LEU A 12 23.68 -22.48 -42.16
C LEU A 12 23.09 -23.64 -41.37
N ILE A 13 23.47 -24.89 -41.70
CA ILE A 13 22.97 -26.08 -41.00
C ILE A 13 23.42 -26.07 -39.53
N ILE A 14 24.67 -25.72 -39.24
CA ILE A 14 25.20 -25.65 -37.87
C ILE A 14 24.46 -24.58 -37.05
N ILE A 15 24.15 -23.43 -37.65
CA ILE A 15 23.40 -22.35 -36.99
C ILE A 15 21.97 -22.80 -36.67
N VAL A 16 21.28 -23.46 -37.61
CA VAL A 16 19.91 -23.95 -37.41
C VAL A 16 19.86 -25.01 -36.31
N VAL A 17 20.84 -25.93 -36.28
CA VAL A 17 20.94 -26.95 -35.23
C VAL A 17 21.24 -26.32 -33.86
N GLY A 18 22.11 -25.30 -33.81
CA GLY A 18 22.38 -24.55 -32.57
C GLY A 18 21.13 -23.85 -32.01
N ILE A 19 20.33 -23.22 -32.87
CA ILE A 19 19.07 -22.57 -32.48
C ILE A 19 18.04 -23.60 -31.99
N ALA A 20 17.95 -24.76 -32.65
CA ALA A 20 17.07 -25.84 -32.23
C ALA A 20 17.45 -26.40 -30.83
N ILE A 21 18.75 -26.55 -30.56
CA ILE A 21 19.23 -27.01 -29.24
C ILE A 21 18.90 -25.97 -28.15
N ILE A 22 19.08 -24.68 -28.43
CA ILE A 22 18.73 -23.60 -27.48
C ILE A 22 17.22 -23.59 -27.19
N MET A 23 16.36 -23.84 -28.18
CA MET A 23 14.91 -23.91 -27.96
C MET A 23 14.47 -25.15 -27.17
N ILE A 24 15.22 -26.25 -27.23
CA ILE A 24 14.87 -27.52 -26.58
C ILE A 24 15.33 -27.58 -25.12
N ILE A 25 16.35 -26.82 -24.71
CA ILE A 25 16.81 -26.82 -23.31
C ILE A 25 15.92 -25.86 -22.49
N PRO A 26 15.02 -26.35 -21.61
CA PRO A 26 14.33 -25.48 -20.69
C PRO A 26 15.37 -24.93 -19.72
N PHE A 27 15.49 -23.61 -19.68
CA PHE A 27 16.32 -22.89 -18.72
C PHE A 27 15.82 -23.22 -17.31
N PHE A 28 16.39 -24.25 -16.67
CA PHE A 28 16.07 -24.62 -15.30
C PHE A 28 16.50 -23.48 -14.38
N LYS A 29 15.53 -22.62 -14.06
CA LYS A 29 15.66 -21.52 -13.10
C LYS A 29 15.93 -22.13 -11.72
N LYS A 30 17.17 -21.98 -11.26
CA LYS A 30 17.65 -22.46 -9.96
C LYS A 30 16.99 -21.61 -8.86
N ASN A 31 15.88 -22.11 -8.30
CA ASN A 31 15.23 -21.49 -7.14
C ASN A 31 16.12 -21.66 -5.91
N THR A 32 16.87 -20.62 -5.55
CA THR A 32 17.49 -20.49 -4.23
C THR A 32 16.38 -20.30 -3.19
N LYS A 33 16.08 -21.34 -2.41
CA LYS A 33 15.26 -21.24 -1.20
C LYS A 33 15.95 -20.29 -0.23
N LYS A 34 15.39 -19.10 -0.01
CA LYS A 34 15.66 -18.30 1.19
C LYS A 34 14.70 -18.77 2.27
N ASN A 35 15.25 -19.11 3.43
CA ASN A 35 14.51 -19.53 4.61
C ASN A 35 13.70 -18.35 5.16
N THR A 36 12.37 -18.49 5.20
CA THR A 36 11.47 -17.60 5.93
C THR A 36 11.19 -18.23 7.30
N PRO A 37 11.35 -17.51 8.42
CA PRO A 37 11.05 -18.04 9.75
C PRO A 37 9.54 -18.27 9.91
N SER A 38 9.17 -19.43 10.45
CA SER A 38 7.79 -19.81 10.74
C SER A 38 7.20 -18.92 11.84
N LEU A 39 6.14 -18.18 11.52
CA LEU A 39 5.25 -17.58 12.51
C LEU A 39 4.40 -18.69 13.15
N GLU A 40 4.42 -18.72 14.48
CA GLU A 40 3.64 -19.62 15.33
C GLU A 40 2.15 -19.62 14.96
N GLN A 41 1.62 -20.80 14.66
CA GLN A 41 0.19 -21.04 14.62
C GLN A 41 -0.36 -20.96 16.04
N LYS A 42 -1.10 -19.89 16.35
CA LYS A 42 -1.97 -19.86 17.53
C LYS A 42 -3.15 -20.80 17.32
N ASP A 43 -3.38 -21.65 18.31
CA ASP A 43 -4.44 -22.65 18.36
C ASP A 43 -5.83 -22.04 18.16
N ILE A 44 -6.56 -22.54 17.15
CA ILE A 44 -7.97 -22.23 16.93
C ILE A 44 -8.79 -23.29 17.71
N PRO A 45 -9.75 -22.88 18.57
CA PRO A 45 -10.53 -23.83 19.37
C PRO A 45 -11.42 -24.71 18.48
N LYS A 46 -11.23 -26.03 18.61
CA LYS A 46 -12.05 -27.07 17.99
C LYS A 46 -13.43 -27.16 18.67
N ASN A 47 -14.36 -26.27 18.32
CA ASN A 47 -15.81 -26.54 18.41
C ASN A 47 -16.63 -25.42 17.78
N LEU A 48 -16.83 -25.50 16.47
CA LEU A 48 -17.97 -24.86 15.79
C LEU A 48 -18.72 -25.99 15.07
N LYS A 49 -19.88 -26.37 15.61
CA LYS A 49 -20.79 -27.31 14.95
C LYS A 49 -21.24 -26.68 13.62
N PRO A 50 -21.12 -27.38 12.49
CA PRO A 50 -21.58 -26.83 11.21
C PRO A 50 -23.10 -26.69 11.25
N SER A 51 -23.57 -25.45 11.10
CA SER A 51 -24.98 -25.15 10.88
C SER A 51 -25.41 -25.80 9.56
N SER A 52 -26.34 -26.74 9.67
CA SER A 52 -26.93 -27.44 8.54
C SER A 52 -27.88 -26.52 7.78
N ASN A 53 -27.32 -25.68 6.91
CA ASN A 53 -28.09 -25.11 5.81
C ASN A 53 -27.85 -25.97 4.58
N ASN A 54 -28.92 -26.65 4.19
CA ASN A 54 -29.07 -27.52 3.03
C ASN A 54 -28.28 -27.06 1.79
N LEU A 55 -27.04 -27.51 1.64
CA LEU A 55 -26.37 -27.66 0.34
C LEU A 55 -26.88 -28.97 -0.27
N LEU A 56 -28.16 -28.97 -0.62
CA LEU A 56 -28.77 -30.04 -1.38
C LEU A 56 -28.46 -29.80 -2.87
N TRP A 57 -27.60 -30.67 -3.38
CA TRP A 57 -27.31 -30.96 -4.78
C TRP A 57 -26.24 -30.11 -5.47
N GLY A 58 -25.05 -30.70 -5.55
CA GLY A 58 -24.10 -30.50 -6.64
C GLY A 58 -24.72 -30.93 -7.97
N ILE A 59 -25.50 -30.04 -8.58
CA ILE A 59 -26.06 -30.19 -9.91
C ILE A 59 -25.01 -29.71 -10.92
N TYR A 60 -24.22 -30.67 -11.42
CA TYR A 60 -23.61 -30.71 -12.75
C TYR A 60 -22.86 -29.46 -13.27
N ASN A 61 -21.57 -29.36 -12.93
CA ASN A 61 -20.56 -28.78 -13.85
C ASN A 61 -20.20 -29.78 -14.98
N GLY A 62 -21.22 -30.27 -15.69
CA GLY A 62 -21.07 -31.24 -16.78
C GLY A 62 -20.78 -30.62 -18.15
N PHE A 63 -21.24 -29.37 -18.39
CA PHE A 63 -21.08 -28.66 -19.67
C PHE A 63 -20.83 -27.15 -19.51
N GLY A 64 -20.37 -26.72 -18.33
CA GLY A 64 -19.91 -25.35 -18.09
C GLY A 64 -18.40 -25.36 -17.90
N LYS A 65 -17.70 -24.32 -18.37
CA LYS A 65 -16.27 -24.13 -18.07
C LYS A 65 -16.07 -24.34 -16.57
N LYS A 66 -15.25 -25.32 -16.20
CA LYS A 66 -14.89 -25.63 -14.81
C LYS A 66 -14.09 -24.46 -14.21
N GLN A 67 -14.75 -23.35 -13.94
CA GLN A 67 -14.25 -22.38 -13.00
C GLN A 67 -14.76 -22.87 -11.65
N SER A 68 -13.91 -23.59 -10.92
CA SER A 68 -14.08 -23.68 -9.47
C SER A 68 -14.32 -22.27 -8.96
N ILE A 69 -15.29 -22.06 -8.08
CA ILE A 69 -15.45 -20.81 -7.34
C ILE A 69 -14.14 -20.59 -6.59
N ARG A 70 -13.21 -19.87 -7.21
CA ARG A 70 -11.98 -19.43 -6.58
C ARG A 70 -12.39 -18.18 -5.84
N SER A 71 -12.35 -18.24 -4.51
CA SER A 71 -12.57 -17.07 -3.67
C SER A 71 -11.45 -16.07 -3.97
N THR A 72 -11.74 -15.07 -4.79
CA THR A 72 -10.84 -13.96 -5.04
C THR A 72 -10.70 -13.17 -3.75
N VAL A 73 -9.47 -12.97 -3.28
CA VAL A 73 -9.22 -12.15 -2.09
C VAL A 73 -9.35 -10.69 -2.51
N THR A 74 -10.36 -10.03 -1.98
CA THR A 74 -10.73 -8.66 -2.33
C THR A 74 -10.77 -7.80 -1.07
N VAL A 75 -10.37 -6.55 -1.20
CA VAL A 75 -10.45 -5.55 -0.15
C VAL A 75 -11.32 -4.40 -0.59
N TYR A 76 -11.93 -3.74 0.37
CA TYR A 76 -12.74 -2.55 0.24
C TYR A 76 -11.97 -1.38 0.85
N VAL A 77 -11.86 -0.28 0.10
CA VAL A 77 -11.16 0.92 0.57
C VAL A 77 -12.11 1.82 1.34
N GLU A 78 -11.84 2.03 2.63
CA GLU A 78 -12.61 2.94 3.46
C GLU A 78 -12.41 4.40 3.03
N GLU A 79 -13.50 5.12 2.81
CA GLU A 79 -13.47 6.56 2.55
C GLU A 79 -12.89 7.37 3.73
N ARG A 80 -12.03 8.34 3.41
CA ARG A 80 -11.47 9.30 4.39
C ARG A 80 -11.94 10.71 4.07
N GLU A 81 -12.13 11.49 5.13
CA GLU A 81 -12.53 12.89 5.02
C GLU A 81 -11.42 13.77 4.42
N ASP A 82 -10.16 13.50 4.74
CA ASP A 82 -8.98 14.27 4.33
C ASP A 82 -8.17 13.56 3.22
N SER A 83 -8.83 12.78 2.37
CA SER A 83 -8.15 12.03 1.32
C SER A 83 -7.52 12.91 0.24
N CYS A 84 -6.34 12.52 -0.23
CA CYS A 84 -5.64 13.20 -1.32
C CYS A 84 -6.28 12.91 -2.69
N SER A 85 -5.92 13.69 -3.70
CA SER A 85 -6.42 13.49 -5.07
C SER A 85 -6.05 12.13 -5.70
N LEU A 86 -4.93 11.52 -5.29
CA LEU A 86 -4.46 10.24 -5.81
C LEU A 86 -5.24 9.05 -5.26
N CYS A 87 -5.66 9.10 -4.00
CA CYS A 87 -6.36 8.00 -3.34
C CYS A 87 -7.88 8.05 -3.52
N ARG A 88 -8.48 9.24 -3.67
CA ARG A 88 -9.93 9.43 -3.89
C ARG A 88 -10.56 8.53 -4.95
N PRO A 89 -9.92 8.25 -6.11
CA PRO A 89 -10.49 7.37 -7.13
C PRO A 89 -10.75 5.94 -6.65
N PHE A 90 -10.11 5.51 -5.56
CA PHE A 90 -10.19 4.15 -5.03
C PHE A 90 -11.12 4.03 -3.83
N GLU A 91 -11.55 5.14 -3.23
CA GLU A 91 -12.46 5.14 -2.08
C GLU A 91 -13.82 4.54 -2.42
N ASN A 92 -14.35 3.77 -1.47
CA ASN A 92 -15.59 3.03 -1.57
C ASN A 92 -15.66 2.06 -2.77
N LYS A 93 -14.49 1.61 -3.25
CA LYS A 93 -14.37 0.58 -4.29
C LYS A 93 -13.75 -0.68 -3.75
N VAL A 94 -14.03 -1.77 -4.45
CA VAL A 94 -13.42 -3.08 -4.22
C VAL A 94 -12.19 -3.19 -5.10
N ILE A 95 -11.07 -3.59 -4.49
CA ILE A 95 -9.79 -3.83 -5.14
C ILE A 95 -9.45 -5.32 -4.97
N SER A 96 -8.99 -5.95 -6.06
CA SER A 96 -8.50 -7.33 -6.01
C SER A 96 -7.04 -7.37 -5.55
N LEU A 97 -6.72 -8.27 -4.61
CA LEU A 97 -5.32 -8.53 -4.22
C LEU A 97 -4.61 -9.49 -5.19
N GLU A 98 -5.33 -10.06 -6.17
CA GLU A 98 -4.72 -10.93 -7.18
C GLU A 98 -3.93 -10.10 -8.21
N GLU A 99 -2.83 -10.68 -8.72
CA GLU A 99 -1.96 -10.02 -9.72
C GLU A 99 -2.67 -9.76 -11.05
N PHE A 100 -3.67 -10.58 -11.39
CA PHE A 100 -4.39 -10.51 -12.66
C PHE A 100 -5.90 -10.61 -12.41
N GLY A 101 -6.57 -9.46 -12.36
CA GLY A 101 -8.03 -9.37 -12.33
C GLY A 101 -8.55 -8.93 -13.70
N GLN A 102 -9.44 -9.70 -14.33
CA GLN A 102 -9.99 -9.31 -15.64
C GLN A 102 -11.05 -8.19 -15.53
N ASN A 103 -11.69 -8.02 -14.37
CA ASN A 103 -12.89 -7.19 -14.23
C ASN A 103 -12.88 -6.25 -13.01
N VAL A 104 -11.80 -6.20 -12.24
CA VAL A 104 -11.67 -5.37 -11.03
C VAL A 104 -10.26 -4.81 -10.99
N THR A 105 -10.11 -3.54 -10.60
CA THR A 105 -8.80 -2.92 -10.40
C THR A 105 -7.99 -3.76 -9.41
N THR A 106 -6.78 -4.12 -9.80
CA THR A 106 -5.88 -4.86 -8.90
C THR A 106 -5.17 -3.90 -7.95
N MET A 107 -4.70 -4.42 -6.82
CA MET A 107 -3.90 -3.63 -5.87
C MET A 107 -2.61 -3.11 -6.52
N SER A 108 -1.99 -3.92 -7.40
CA SER A 108 -0.83 -3.50 -8.17
C SER A 108 -1.13 -2.31 -9.08
N GLU A 109 -2.26 -2.34 -9.78
CA GLU A 109 -2.71 -1.22 -10.61
C GLU A 109 -2.99 0.03 -9.77
N ALA A 110 -3.73 -0.12 -8.67
CA ALA A 110 -4.04 1.00 -7.78
C ALA A 110 -2.76 1.66 -7.22
N ILE A 111 -1.80 0.86 -6.76
CA ILE A 111 -0.49 1.35 -6.28
C ILE A 111 0.25 2.07 -7.41
N SER A 112 0.24 1.54 -8.64
CA SER A 112 0.88 2.18 -9.79
C SER A 112 0.28 3.55 -10.13
N MET A 113 -1.00 3.76 -9.79
CA MET A 113 -1.71 5.03 -9.94
C MET A 113 -1.55 5.97 -8.73
N GLY A 114 -0.82 5.56 -7.69
CA GLY A 114 -0.51 6.36 -6.51
C GLY A 114 -1.32 6.04 -5.25
N TYR A 115 -2.11 4.97 -5.26
CA TYR A 115 -2.72 4.44 -4.03
C TYR A 115 -1.61 3.95 -3.07
N HIS A 116 -1.81 4.10 -1.75
CA HIS A 116 -0.78 3.79 -0.73
C HIS A 116 0.53 4.57 -0.91
N HIS A 117 0.47 5.79 -1.41
CA HIS A 117 1.63 6.69 -1.36
C HIS A 117 2.03 7.02 0.09
N VAL A 118 3.24 7.54 0.29
CA VAL A 118 3.72 7.98 1.61
C VAL A 118 2.75 9.01 2.21
N GLY A 119 2.17 8.72 3.38
CA GLY A 119 1.18 9.58 4.04
C GLY A 119 -0.28 9.30 3.68
N CYS A 120 -0.55 8.26 2.91
CA CYS A 120 -1.90 7.73 2.73
C CYS A 120 -2.43 7.19 4.07
N GLN A 121 -3.67 7.58 4.44
CA GLN A 121 -4.33 7.14 5.68
C GLN A 121 -5.51 6.19 5.42
N HIS A 122 -5.66 5.73 4.17
CA HIS A 122 -6.70 4.79 3.79
C HIS A 122 -6.48 3.45 4.47
N VAL A 123 -7.59 2.82 4.85
CA VAL A 123 -7.60 1.49 5.42
C VAL A 123 -8.30 0.56 4.44
N ASP A 124 -7.62 -0.54 4.15
CA ASP A 124 -8.16 -1.64 3.37
C ASP A 124 -8.88 -2.60 4.32
N ILE A 125 -10.16 -2.83 4.08
CA ILE A 125 -11.02 -3.71 4.88
C ILE A 125 -11.33 -4.96 4.05
N ASP A 126 -11.31 -6.14 4.65
CA ASP A 126 -11.68 -7.36 3.93
C ASP A 126 -13.09 -7.27 3.34
N TYR A 127 -13.20 -7.52 2.03
CA TYR A 127 -14.47 -7.51 1.31
C TYR A 127 -14.93 -8.94 1.04
N PHE A 128 -16.09 -9.28 1.61
CA PHE A 128 -16.76 -10.55 1.41
C PHE A 128 -18.00 -10.35 0.53
N HIS A 129 -17.99 -10.99 -0.63
CA HIS A 129 -19.07 -10.91 -1.61
C HIS A 129 -20.40 -11.36 -0.99
N GLY A 130 -21.42 -10.51 -1.09
CA GLY A 130 -22.78 -10.79 -0.60
C GLY A 130 -23.01 -10.54 0.89
N THR A 131 -21.97 -10.30 1.69
CA THR A 131 -22.12 -9.96 3.13
C THR A 131 -21.63 -8.56 3.46
N THR A 132 -20.56 -8.10 2.82
CA THR A 132 -20.02 -6.75 3.07
C THR A 132 -20.85 -5.70 2.34
N ILE A 133 -21.43 -4.77 3.10
CA ILE A 133 -22.18 -3.63 2.56
C ILE A 133 -21.22 -2.45 2.40
N ILE A 134 -21.15 -1.92 1.18
CA ILE A 134 -20.36 -0.74 0.86
C ILE A 134 -21.24 0.50 1.11
N PRO A 135 -20.86 1.40 2.03
CA PRO A 135 -21.55 2.67 2.20
C PRO A 135 -21.37 3.58 0.98
N GLU A 136 -22.30 4.51 0.81
CA GLU A 136 -22.17 5.60 -0.15
C GLU A 136 -21.13 6.62 0.33
N ASN A 137 -20.57 7.39 -0.62
CA ASN A 137 -19.64 8.47 -0.32
C ASN A 137 -20.29 9.52 0.57
N LYS A 138 -19.70 9.76 1.74
CA LYS A 138 -20.17 10.73 2.73
C LYS A 138 -19.72 12.16 2.39
N TRP A 139 -18.58 12.33 1.73
CA TRP A 139 -17.99 13.65 1.51
C TRP A 139 -17.81 13.96 0.02
N THR A 140 -18.12 15.20 -0.34
CA THR A 140 -17.89 15.71 -1.70
C THR A 140 -16.39 15.88 -1.98
N LYS A 141 -16.03 15.99 -3.26
CA LYS A 141 -14.63 16.19 -3.67
C LYS A 141 -14.05 17.50 -3.12
N GLU A 142 -14.87 18.54 -3.07
CA GLU A 142 -14.51 19.86 -2.57
C GLU A 142 -14.24 19.82 -1.06
N ASN A 143 -15.10 19.12 -0.31
CA ASN A 143 -14.92 18.93 1.14
C ASN A 143 -13.62 18.18 1.42
N LYS A 144 -13.36 17.09 0.69
CA LYS A 144 -12.11 16.32 0.81
C LYS A 144 -10.89 17.16 0.49
N GLN A 145 -10.97 18.02 -0.53
CA GLN A 145 -9.88 18.91 -0.88
C GLN A 145 -9.61 19.95 0.21
N LEU A 146 -10.67 20.54 0.78
CA LEU A 146 -10.55 21.50 1.86
C LEU A 146 -9.91 20.87 3.10
N ARG A 147 -10.39 19.69 3.51
CA ARG A 147 -9.88 18.96 4.69
C ARG A 147 -8.44 18.51 4.49
N TYR A 148 -8.10 18.00 3.31
CA TYR A 148 -6.72 17.68 2.95
C TYR A 148 -5.79 18.91 3.04
N ASN A 149 -6.23 20.07 2.55
CA ASN A 149 -5.43 21.29 2.63
C ASN A 149 -5.20 21.75 4.09
N LEU A 150 -6.18 21.57 4.98
CA LEU A 150 -6.02 21.84 6.41
C LEU A 150 -4.98 20.89 7.04
N ARG A 151 -5.02 19.61 6.67
CA ARG A 151 -4.01 18.62 7.10
C ARG A 151 -2.60 19.00 6.63
N LEU A 152 -2.44 19.45 5.39
CA LEU A 152 -1.15 19.92 4.88
C LEU A 152 -0.63 21.14 5.65
N LYS A 153 -1.51 22.07 6.03
CA LYS A 153 -1.13 23.21 6.89
C LYS A 153 -0.69 22.74 8.28
N GLN A 154 -1.39 21.77 8.87
CA GLN A 154 -0.99 21.16 10.14
C GLN A 154 0.43 20.57 10.04
N TYR A 155 0.71 19.78 9.00
CA TYR A 155 2.03 19.17 8.79
C TYR A 155 3.15 20.20 8.62
N LYS A 156 2.85 21.34 7.98
CA LYS A 156 3.82 22.42 7.84
C LYS A 156 4.20 23.03 9.19
N ILE A 157 3.22 23.26 10.08
CA ILE A 157 3.51 23.79 11.42
C ILE A 157 4.25 22.76 12.26
N GLU A 158 3.84 21.48 12.20
CA GLU A 158 4.55 20.37 12.89
C GLU A 158 6.00 20.23 12.42
N GLU A 159 6.27 20.43 11.13
CA GLU A 159 7.62 20.45 10.57
C GLU A 159 8.45 21.63 11.08
N GLN A 160 7.88 22.83 11.13
CA GLN A 160 8.58 23.99 11.70
C GLN A 160 8.93 23.79 13.18
N ILE A 161 8.03 23.19 13.96
CA ILE A 161 8.30 22.83 15.36
C ILE A 161 9.44 21.81 15.44
N ARG A 162 9.43 20.79 14.56
CA ARG A 162 10.47 19.77 14.49
C ARG A 162 11.84 20.39 14.17
N ASP A 163 11.89 21.30 13.20
CA ASP A 163 13.11 22.01 12.81
C ASP A 163 13.66 22.86 13.95
N LEU A 164 12.79 23.54 14.71
CA LEU A 164 13.21 24.29 15.89
C LEU A 164 13.72 23.38 17.02
N LYS A 165 13.07 22.24 17.27
CA LYS A 165 13.53 21.23 18.24
C LYS A 165 14.91 20.69 17.84
N TYR A 166 15.10 20.36 16.57
CA TYR A 166 16.40 19.94 16.05
C TYR A 166 17.47 21.02 16.20
N LYS A 167 17.15 22.29 15.91
CA LYS A 167 18.09 23.42 16.11
C LYS A 167 18.45 23.59 17.58
N LEU A 168 17.48 23.48 18.48
CA LEU A 168 17.69 23.59 19.92
C LEU A 168 18.66 22.51 20.42
N ASP A 169 18.48 21.26 19.99
CA ASP A 169 19.34 20.13 20.37
C ASP A 169 20.80 20.29 19.90
N ASN A 170 21.03 21.02 18.81
CA ASN A 170 22.35 21.20 18.20
C ASN A 170 23.02 22.54 18.52
N GLU A 171 22.33 23.46 19.21
CA GLU A 171 22.86 24.80 19.54
C GLU A 171 23.72 24.73 20.81
N ASN A 172 25.04 24.80 20.66
CA ASN A 172 25.99 24.54 21.75
C ASN A 172 26.49 25.77 22.53
N ASN A 173 26.19 27.01 22.13
CA ASN A 173 27.08 28.14 22.50
C ASN A 173 26.46 29.49 22.94
N SER A 174 25.15 29.64 23.11
CA SER A 174 24.60 30.93 23.63
C SER A 174 23.18 30.81 24.21
N ASN A 175 23.04 31.11 25.51
CA ASN A 175 21.75 31.15 26.20
C ASN A 175 20.75 32.07 25.47
N ASP A 176 21.19 33.26 25.04
CA ASP A 176 20.33 34.22 24.32
C ASP A 176 19.75 33.69 23.00
N LYS A 177 20.47 32.80 22.30
CA LYS A 177 19.97 32.17 21.07
C LYS A 177 18.99 31.05 21.37
N GLN A 178 19.30 30.24 22.39
CA GLN A 178 18.39 29.18 22.85
C GLN A 178 17.07 29.77 23.34
N ASP A 179 17.11 30.88 24.10
CA ASP A 179 15.92 31.57 24.58
C ASP A 179 15.02 32.06 23.42
N LYS A 180 15.61 32.60 22.35
CA LYS A 180 14.86 33.00 21.14
C LYS A 180 14.22 31.81 20.43
N ILE A 181 14.92 30.67 20.36
CA ILE A 181 14.39 29.45 19.75
C ILE A 181 13.23 28.91 20.60
N LEU A 182 13.37 28.89 21.93
CA LEU A 182 12.32 28.48 22.86
C LEU A 182 11.09 29.38 22.76
N GLU A 183 11.26 30.70 22.64
CA GLU A 183 10.16 31.63 22.45
C GLU A 183 9.40 31.36 21.13
N GLN A 184 10.13 31.12 20.03
CA GLN A 184 9.54 30.75 18.75
C GLN A 184 8.80 29.41 18.81
N LEU A 185 9.40 28.42 19.46
CA LEU A 185 8.81 27.10 19.64
C LEU A 185 7.49 27.19 20.41
N GLN A 186 7.46 27.94 21.53
CA GLN A 186 6.23 28.17 22.29
C GLN A 186 5.14 28.88 21.48
N LYS A 187 5.52 29.83 20.62
CA LYS A 187 4.57 30.50 19.71
C LYS A 187 3.96 29.51 18.72
N LEU A 188 4.79 28.69 18.05
CA LEU A 188 4.31 27.69 17.10
C LEU A 188 3.49 26.58 17.75
N GLU A 189 3.85 26.12 18.96
CA GLU A 189 3.07 25.11 19.67
C GLU A 189 1.68 25.63 20.07
N LYS A 190 1.58 26.91 20.46
CA LYS A 190 0.29 27.58 20.71
C LYS A 190 -0.50 27.76 19.42
N GLU A 191 0.16 28.18 18.34
CA GLU A 191 -0.44 28.31 17.02
C GLU A 191 -1.00 26.96 16.53
N LEU A 192 -0.22 25.88 16.64
CA LEU A 192 -0.64 24.54 16.26
C LEU A 192 -1.85 24.07 17.07
N SER A 193 -1.82 24.27 18.40
CA SER A 193 -2.95 23.90 19.26
C SER A 193 -4.21 24.65 18.83
N LYS A 194 -4.12 25.97 18.70
CA LYS A 194 -5.25 26.80 18.27
C LYS A 194 -5.74 26.40 16.87
N PHE A 195 -4.83 26.16 15.93
CA PHE A 195 -5.17 25.72 14.58
C PHE A 195 -5.92 24.38 14.59
N CYS A 196 -5.48 23.43 15.44
CA CYS A 196 -6.15 22.14 15.59
C CYS A 196 -7.54 22.30 16.21
N ASP A 197 -7.67 23.12 17.26
CA ASP A 197 -8.94 23.39 17.94
C ASP A 197 -9.95 24.07 16.99
N ASP A 198 -9.51 25.12 16.27
CA ASP A 198 -10.35 25.90 15.34
C ASP A 198 -10.84 25.06 14.15
N ASN A 199 -10.10 24.03 13.74
CA ASN A 199 -10.39 23.20 12.56
C ASN A 199 -10.83 21.77 12.90
N ASN A 200 -11.02 21.45 14.18
CA ASN A 200 -11.34 20.11 14.68
C ASN A 200 -10.39 19.03 14.10
N LEU A 201 -9.08 19.27 14.27
CA LEU A 201 -8.00 18.35 13.90
C LEU A 201 -7.34 17.79 15.16
N PHE A 202 -6.80 16.58 15.05
CA PHE A 202 -6.04 15.96 16.13
C PHE A 202 -4.55 16.28 16.01
N ARG A 203 -3.96 16.86 17.06
CA ARG A 203 -2.51 17.10 17.16
C ARG A 203 -1.79 15.82 17.58
N ASN A 204 -0.81 15.39 16.79
CA ASN A 204 0.06 14.27 17.15
C ASN A 204 1.45 14.77 17.57
N LYS A 205 1.74 14.76 18.88
CA LYS A 205 3.02 15.22 19.43
C LYS A 205 4.21 14.37 18.97
N GLU A 206 4.01 13.10 18.63
CA GLU A 206 5.10 12.23 18.17
C GLU A 206 5.71 12.72 16.86
N ARG A 207 4.90 13.31 15.97
CA ARG A 207 5.35 13.87 14.70
C ARG A 207 6.25 15.08 14.85
N GLU A 208 6.24 15.72 16.00
CA GLU A 208 7.11 16.87 16.32
C GLU A 208 8.51 16.44 16.77
N ASN A 209 8.75 15.14 17.00
CA ASN A 209 10.06 14.63 17.38
C ASN A 209 11.06 14.78 16.20
N PRO A 210 12.22 15.45 16.40
CA PRO A 210 13.22 15.63 15.35
C PRO A 210 13.86 14.34 14.82
N TYR A 211 13.83 13.26 15.62
CA TYR A 211 14.47 11.99 15.25
C TYR A 211 13.46 10.92 14.79
N ILE A 212 12.22 11.31 14.49
CA ILE A 212 11.22 10.38 13.95
C ILE A 212 11.56 9.98 12.50
N SER A 213 11.50 8.68 12.19
CA SER A 213 11.62 8.21 10.81
C SER A 213 10.41 8.62 9.97
N ASP A 214 10.58 8.89 8.68
CA ASP A 214 9.48 9.28 7.79
C ASP A 214 8.33 8.26 7.76
N VAL A 215 8.63 6.96 7.83
CA VAL A 215 7.60 5.90 7.89
C VAL A 215 6.70 6.08 9.11
N LYS A 216 7.28 6.33 10.29
CA LYS A 216 6.51 6.58 11.53
C LYS A 216 5.83 7.94 11.56
N LYS A 217 6.39 8.94 10.87
CA LYS A 217 5.81 10.28 10.77
C LYS A 217 4.46 10.25 10.06
N PHE A 218 4.34 9.41 9.04
CA PHE A 218 3.20 9.40 8.12
C PHE A 218 2.23 8.23 8.29
N ASN A 219 2.63 7.19 9.04
CA ASN A 219 1.70 6.19 9.58
C ASN A 219 0.83 6.78 10.71
#